data_AF-A0A2V5LEF1-F1
#
_entry.id   AF-A0A2V5LEF1-F1
#
_cell.length_a   1.000
_cell.length_b   1.000
_cell.length_c   1.000
_cell.angle_alpha   90.00
_cell.angle_beta   90.00
_cell.angle_gamma   90.00
#
_symmetry.space_group_name_H-M   'P 1'
#
loop_
_entity.id
_entity.type
_entity.pdbx_description
1 polymer ?
#
loop_
_entity_poly.entity_id
_entity_poly.type
_entity_poly.pdbx_seq_one_letter_code
_entity_poly.pdbx_strand_id
1 'polypeptide(L)'
;MLTAALVFAALAALVHVYIFVLESLRWTAPATRRTFGTTGQEAQATKELAFNQGFYNLFLAVVALAGIIAAVSGHHAVGAALVLAGCGSMLAAGLVLLISSPTKARAALVQLTLPLIAVVLVLVGLAV
;
A
#
# COMPACT_ATOMS: atom_id res chain seq x y z
N MET A 1 -2.46 -16.60 14.18
CA MET A 1 -1.64 -15.47 13.68
C MET A 1 -1.88 -15.20 12.20
N LEU A 2 -1.85 -16.23 11.36
CA LEU A 2 -2.06 -16.11 9.92
C LEU A 2 -3.38 -15.41 9.54
N THR A 3 -4.53 -15.80 10.11
CA THR A 3 -5.83 -15.16 9.81
C THR A 3 -5.83 -13.66 10.08
N ALA A 4 -5.29 -13.22 11.23
CA ALA A 4 -5.15 -11.80 11.55
C ALA A 4 -4.24 -11.09 10.54
N ALA A 5 -3.11 -11.71 10.17
CA ALA A 5 -2.20 -11.17 9.16
C ALA A 5 -2.90 -10.94 7.82
N LEU A 6 -3.74 -11.88 7.36
CA LEU A 6 -4.50 -11.76 6.12
C LEU A 6 -5.53 -10.63 6.17
N VAL A 7 -6.19 -10.41 7.32
CA VAL A 7 -7.11 -9.28 7.51
C VAL A 7 -6.37 -7.95 7.37
N PHE A 8 -5.21 -7.78 8.04
CA PHE A 8 -4.42 -6.56 7.91
C PHE A 8 -3.84 -6.38 6.50
N ALA A 9 -3.44 -7.46 5.83
CA ALA A 9 -3.00 -7.41 4.43
C ALA A 9 -4.13 -6.99 3.49
N ALA A 10 -5.37 -7.45 3.71
CA ALA A 10 -6.53 -7.04 2.93
C ALA A 10 -6.83 -5.56 3.13
N LEU A 11 -6.81 -5.07 4.38
CA LEU A 11 -6.99 -3.65 4.69
C LEU A 11 -5.89 -2.79 4.06
N ALA A 12 -4.64 -3.24 4.10
CA ALA A 12 -3.52 -2.58 3.43
C ALA A 12 -3.73 -2.48 1.91
N ALA A 13 -4.15 -3.57 1.27
CA ALA A 13 -4.47 -3.58 -0.16
C ALA A 13 -5.60 -2.61 -0.50
N LEU A 14 -6.67 -2.55 0.31
CA LEU A 14 -7.76 -1.59 0.11
C LEU A 14 -7.29 -0.13 0.18
N VAL A 15 -6.41 0.20 1.14
CA VAL A 15 -5.81 1.54 1.22
C VAL A 15 -5.01 1.87 -0.05
N HIS A 16 -4.25 0.92 -0.59
CA HIS A 16 -3.46 1.15 -1.81
C HIS A 16 -4.31 1.23 -3.07
N VAL A 17 -5.41 0.47 -3.15
CA VAL A 17 -6.42 0.64 -4.21
C VAL A 17 -7.08 2.03 -4.11
N TYR A 18 -7.36 2.51 -2.90
CA TYR A 18 -7.86 3.87 -2.70
C TYR A 18 -6.84 4.92 -3.16
N ILE A 19 -5.56 4.75 -2.81
CA ILE A 19 -4.47 5.64 -3.28
C ILE A 19 -4.36 5.61 -4.81
N PHE A 20 -4.44 4.44 -5.44
CA PHE A 20 -4.52 4.32 -6.91
C PHE A 20 -5.64 5.17 -7.50
N VAL A 21 -6.85 5.10 -6.94
CA VAL A 21 -7.98 5.92 -7.42
C VAL A 21 -7.67 7.41 -7.30
N LEU A 22 -7.04 7.84 -6.20
CA LEU A 22 -6.64 9.23 -6.04
C LEU A 22 -5.58 9.64 -7.05
N GLU A 23 -4.53 8.85 -7.23
CA GLU A 23 -3.36 9.19 -8.05
C GLU A 23 -3.59 9.02 -9.57
N SER A 24 -4.29 7.97 -9.99
CA SER A 24 -4.50 7.69 -11.42
C SER A 24 -5.80 8.26 -11.96
N LEU A 25 -6.87 8.32 -11.18
CA LEU A 25 -8.18 8.73 -11.68
C LEU A 25 -8.59 10.13 -11.24
N ARG A 26 -8.12 10.58 -10.07
CA ARG A 26 -8.62 11.81 -9.43
C ARG A 26 -7.53 12.82 -9.09
N TRP A 27 -6.33 12.70 -9.65
CA TRP A 27 -5.16 13.49 -9.22
C TRP A 27 -5.41 15.01 -9.19
N THR A 28 -6.02 15.53 -10.25
CA THR A 28 -6.29 16.97 -10.38
C THR A 28 -7.56 17.43 -9.66
N ALA A 29 -8.33 16.52 -9.04
CA ALA A 29 -9.57 16.86 -8.35
C ALA A 29 -9.29 17.67 -7.06
N PRO A 30 -10.13 18.65 -6.68
CA PRO A 30 -9.91 19.49 -5.50
C PRO A 30 -9.78 18.70 -4.18
N ALA A 31 -10.52 17.58 -4.05
CA ALA A 31 -10.42 16.71 -2.88
C ALA A 31 -9.03 16.03 -2.78
N THR A 32 -8.55 15.45 -3.87
CA THR A 32 -7.23 14.81 -3.94
C THR A 32 -6.11 15.80 -3.69
N ARG A 33 -6.17 16.98 -4.31
CA ARG A 33 -5.19 18.05 -4.08
C ARG A 33 -5.10 18.45 -2.61
N ARG A 34 -6.23 18.53 -1.89
CA ARG A 34 -6.24 18.78 -0.44
C ARG A 34 -5.61 17.64 0.36
N THR A 35 -5.80 16.39 -0.06
CA THR A 35 -5.16 15.23 0.58
C THR A 35 -3.65 15.22 0.40
N PHE A 36 -3.16 15.56 -0.79
CA PHE A 36 -1.73 15.54 -1.13
C PHE A 36 -1.01 16.88 -0.93
N GLY A 37 -1.74 17.95 -0.60
CA GLY A 37 -1.18 19.29 -0.38
C GLY A 37 -0.65 19.95 -1.64
N THR A 38 -1.21 19.65 -2.82
CA THR A 38 -0.75 20.19 -4.10
C THR A 38 -1.61 21.35 -4.59
N THR A 39 -0.99 22.32 -5.25
CA THR A 39 -1.70 23.38 -5.99
C THR A 39 -2.31 22.83 -7.29
N GLY A 40 -3.21 23.61 -7.91
CA GLY A 40 -3.77 23.24 -9.22
C GLY A 40 -2.70 23.10 -10.31
N GLN A 41 -1.71 23.99 -10.31
CA GLN A 41 -0.61 23.97 -11.28
C GLN A 41 0.31 22.77 -11.07
N GLU A 42 0.71 22.50 -9.83
CA GLU A 42 1.54 21.34 -9.48
C GLU A 42 0.84 20.02 -9.84
N ALA A 43 -0.45 19.90 -9.51
CA ALA A 43 -1.23 18.70 -9.83
C ALA A 43 -1.31 18.49 -11.35
N GLN A 44 -1.48 19.55 -12.14
CA GLN A 44 -1.48 19.43 -13.60
C GLN A 44 -0.09 19.05 -14.13
N ALA A 45 0.98 19.66 -13.61
CA ALA A 45 2.35 19.38 -14.04
C ALA A 45 2.82 17.96 -13.70
N THR A 46 2.29 17.35 -12.63
CA THR A 46 2.69 16.01 -12.15
C THR A 46 1.68 14.91 -12.48
N LYS A 47 0.66 15.20 -13.30
CA LYS A 47 -0.44 14.27 -13.58
C LYS A 47 0.01 12.92 -14.11
N GLU A 48 0.95 12.90 -15.06
CA GLU A 48 1.45 11.65 -15.64
C GLU A 48 2.30 10.84 -14.65
N LEU A 49 3.10 11.53 -13.83
CA LEU A 49 3.87 10.89 -12.77
C LEU A 49 2.95 10.23 -11.74
N ALA A 50 1.95 10.96 -11.26
CA ALA A 50 0.95 10.44 -10.34
C ALA A 50 0.17 9.27 -10.95
N PHE A 51 -0.19 9.38 -12.23
CA PHE A 51 -0.88 8.30 -12.93
C PHE A 51 -0.11 6.99 -12.85
N ASN A 52 1.19 7.02 -13.15
CA ASN A 52 2.03 5.83 -13.09
C ASN A 52 2.26 5.34 -11.64
N GLN A 53 2.44 6.27 -10.68
CA GLN A 53 2.54 5.93 -9.25
C GLN A 53 1.31 5.18 -8.73
N GLY A 54 0.11 5.61 -9.14
CA GLY A 54 -1.11 4.91 -8.76
C GLY A 54 -1.14 3.47 -9.26
N PHE A 55 -0.64 3.18 -10.47
CA PHE A 55 -0.55 1.81 -10.97
C PHE A 55 0.47 0.96 -10.21
N TYR A 56 1.60 1.52 -9.78
CA TYR A 56 2.50 0.82 -8.87
C TYR A 56 1.78 0.44 -7.56
N ASN A 57 1.04 1.37 -6.97
CA ASN A 57 0.23 1.11 -5.77
C ASN A 57 -0.82 0.00 -6.00
N LEU A 58 -1.50 0.02 -7.16
CA LEU A 58 -2.45 -1.01 -7.55
C LEU A 58 -1.79 -2.39 -7.66
N PHE A 59 -0.64 -2.50 -8.32
CA PHE A 59 0.04 -3.78 -8.51
C PHE A 59 0.57 -4.35 -7.20
N LEU A 60 1.04 -3.51 -6.26
CA LEU A 60 1.36 -3.96 -4.90
C LEU A 60 0.14 -4.54 -4.20
N ALA A 61 -1.03 -3.90 -4.34
CA ALA A 61 -2.28 -4.42 -3.79
C ALA A 61 -2.67 -5.77 -4.43
N VAL A 62 -2.52 -5.91 -5.75
CA VAL A 62 -2.78 -7.17 -6.46
C VAL A 62 -1.88 -8.30 -5.95
N VAL A 63 -0.58 -8.04 -5.75
CA VAL A 63 0.35 -9.03 -5.20
C VAL A 63 -0.08 -9.47 -3.79
N ALA A 64 -0.44 -8.52 -2.92
CA ALA A 64 -0.93 -8.84 -1.58
C ALA A 64 -2.23 -9.67 -1.61
N LEU A 65 -3.19 -9.30 -2.47
CA LEU A 65 -4.46 -10.04 -2.64
C LEU A 65 -4.23 -11.44 -3.20
N ALA A 66 -3.32 -11.61 -4.16
CA ALA A 66 -2.92 -12.92 -4.67
C ALA A 66 -2.32 -13.79 -3.56
N GLY A 67 -1.53 -13.22 -2.66
CA GLY A 67 -1.02 -13.91 -1.48
C GLY A 67 -2.11 -14.34 -0.50
N ILE A 68 -3.11 -13.49 -0.27
CA ILE A 68 -4.28 -13.84 0.55
C ILE A 68 -5.03 -15.02 -0.07
N ILE A 69 -5.31 -14.98 -1.37
CA ILE A 69 -5.99 -16.05 -2.10
C ILE A 69 -5.20 -17.36 -1.99
N ALA A 70 -3.90 -17.33 -2.24
CA ALA A 70 -3.05 -18.51 -2.12
C ALA A 70 -3.06 -19.09 -0.69
N ALA A 71 -3.00 -18.25 0.33
CA ALA A 71 -3.03 -18.68 1.73
C ALA A 71 -4.35 -19.35 2.10
N VAL A 72 -5.51 -18.80 1.69
CA VAL A 72 -6.83 -19.38 1.99
C VAL A 72 -7.13 -20.64 1.17
N SER A 73 -6.48 -20.81 0.02
CA SER A 73 -6.53 -22.03 -0.80
C SER A 73 -5.59 -23.14 -0.31
N GLY A 74 -4.90 -22.96 0.82
CA GLY A 74 -4.00 -23.97 1.40
C GLY A 74 -2.54 -23.88 0.94
N HIS A 75 -2.20 -22.97 0.04
CA HIS A 75 -0.82 -22.73 -0.41
C HIS A 75 -0.10 -21.76 0.53
N HIS A 76 0.05 -22.13 1.80
CA HIS A 76 0.48 -21.21 2.87
C HIS A 76 1.85 -20.56 2.63
N ALA A 77 2.85 -21.31 2.13
CA ALA A 77 4.17 -20.76 1.84
C ALA A 77 4.14 -19.71 0.71
N VAL A 78 3.40 -19.99 -0.37
CA VAL A 78 3.21 -19.06 -1.49
C VAL A 78 2.45 -17.82 -1.02
N GLY A 79 1.39 -18.03 -0.22
CA GLY A 79 0.60 -16.94 0.34
C GLY A 79 1.41 -16.01 1.22
N ALA A 80 2.21 -16.58 2.14
CA ALA A 80 3.11 -15.80 2.98
C ALA A 80 4.15 -15.02 2.16
N ALA A 81 4.78 -15.65 1.17
CA ALA A 81 5.77 -14.99 0.31
C ALA A 81 5.17 -13.80 -0.47
N LEU A 82 3.98 -13.97 -1.05
CA LEU A 82 3.30 -12.91 -1.79
C LEU A 82 2.76 -11.80 -0.89
N VAL A 83 2.21 -12.12 0.29
CA VAL A 83 1.82 -11.10 1.28
C VAL A 83 3.03 -10.30 1.75
N LEU A 84 4.16 -10.96 2.03
CA LEU A 84 5.40 -10.27 2.38
C LEU A 84 5.95 -9.43 1.22
N ALA A 85 5.86 -9.90 -0.03
CA ALA A 85 6.26 -9.11 -1.19
C ALA A 85 5.39 -7.85 -1.35
N GLY A 86 4.07 -8.00 -1.36
CA GLY A 86 3.13 -6.88 -1.50
C GLY A 86 3.19 -5.91 -0.33
N CYS A 87 2.89 -6.40 0.89
CA CYS A 87 2.88 -5.55 2.08
C CYS A 87 4.28 -5.10 2.50
N GLY A 88 5.33 -5.88 2.28
CA GLY A 88 6.71 -5.48 2.54
C GLY A 88 7.14 -4.32 1.64
N SER A 89 6.79 -4.35 0.35
CA SER A 89 7.05 -3.22 -0.55
C SER A 89 6.24 -1.97 -0.17
N MET A 90 4.97 -2.11 0.22
CA MET A 90 4.16 -1.00 0.74
C MET A 90 4.78 -0.38 2.00
N LEU A 91 5.22 -1.22 2.94
CA LEU A 91 5.91 -0.80 4.15
C LEU A 91 7.21 -0.05 3.82
N ALA A 92 8.04 -0.62 2.94
CA ALA A 92 9.31 -0.04 2.57
C ALA A 92 9.13 1.33 1.87
N ALA A 93 8.22 1.44 0.90
CA ALA A 93 7.88 2.72 0.26
C ALA A 93 7.31 3.72 1.27
N GLY A 94 6.48 3.23 2.19
CA GLY A 94 6.04 3.87 3.42
C GLY A 94 7.14 4.59 4.19
N LEU A 95 8.15 3.82 4.59
CA LEU A 95 9.30 4.28 5.35
C LEU A 95 10.15 5.27 4.55
N VAL A 96 10.39 5.00 3.26
CA VAL A 96 11.12 5.92 2.38
C VAL A 96 10.43 7.28 2.34
N LEU A 97 9.10 7.33 2.18
CA LEU A 97 8.36 8.60 2.20
C LEU A 97 8.44 9.29 3.56
N LEU A 98 8.29 8.54 4.65
CA LEU A 98 8.36 9.09 6.02
C LEU A 98 9.71 9.76 6.29
N ILE A 99 10.80 9.14 5.84
CA ILE A 99 12.17 9.61 6.04
C ILE A 99 12.49 10.78 5.09
N SER A 100 12.15 10.64 3.81
CA SER A 100 12.53 11.63 2.77
C SER A 100 11.64 12.87 2.76
N SER A 101 10.43 12.81 3.31
CA SER A 101 9.48 13.94 3.31
C SER A 101 8.70 14.00 4.62
N PRO A 102 9.31 14.49 5.72
CA PRO A 102 8.66 14.56 7.03
C PRO A 102 7.34 15.37 7.05
N THR A 103 7.21 16.36 6.16
CA THR A 103 5.97 17.13 5.98
C THR A 103 4.79 16.27 5.49
N LYS A 104 5.06 15.08 4.93
CA LYS A 104 4.09 14.08 4.48
C LYS A 104 3.95 12.91 5.45
N ALA A 105 4.44 13.03 6.69
CA ALA A 105 4.44 11.94 7.68
C ALA A 105 3.05 11.30 7.87
N ARG A 106 1.97 12.09 7.90
CA ARG A 106 0.61 11.55 8.02
C ARG A 106 0.24 10.62 6.85
N ALA A 107 0.55 11.02 5.62
CA ALA A 107 0.30 10.19 4.45
C ALA A 107 1.16 8.92 4.49
N ALA A 108 2.44 9.06 4.86
CA ALA A 108 3.36 7.94 5.04
C ALA A 108 2.87 6.93 6.09
N LEU A 109 2.32 7.41 7.22
CA LEU A 109 1.77 6.53 8.25
C LEU A 109 0.52 5.78 7.76
N VAL A 110 -0.40 6.46 7.06
CA VAL A 110 -1.59 5.81 6.49
C VAL A 110 -1.23 4.66 5.55
N GLN A 111 -0.22 4.85 4.69
CA GLN A 111 0.22 3.81 3.76
C GLN A 111 1.02 2.68 4.44
N LEU A 112 1.79 2.94 5.51
CA LEU A 112 2.72 1.94 6.07
C LEU A 112 2.19 1.15 7.28
N THR A 113 1.23 1.67 8.05
CA THR A 113 0.83 1.05 9.33
C THR A 113 0.17 -0.32 9.15
N LEU A 114 -0.81 -0.43 8.25
CA LEU A 114 -1.48 -1.72 8.01
C LEU A 114 -0.53 -2.78 7.40
N PRO A 115 0.30 -2.44 6.39
CA PRO A 115 1.32 -3.38 5.92
C PRO A 115 2.32 -3.79 7.00
N LEU A 116 2.74 -2.89 7.89
CA LEU A 116 3.64 -3.23 9.00
C LEU A 116 3.04 -4.33 9.88
N ILE A 117 1.78 -4.16 10.30
CA ILE A 117 1.10 -5.13 11.15
C ILE A 117 0.98 -6.47 10.42
N ALA A 118 0.61 -6.47 9.14
CA ALA A 118 0.53 -7.67 8.33
C ALA A 118 1.89 -8.40 8.26
N VAL A 119 2.98 -7.69 7.94
CA VAL A 119 4.33 -8.24 7.84
C VAL A 119 4.77 -8.86 9.17
N VAL A 120 4.62 -8.14 10.29
CA VAL A 120 4.99 -8.66 11.61
C VAL A 120 4.22 -9.93 11.95
N LEU A 121 2.89 -9.95 11.71
CA LEU A 121 2.07 -11.13 12.01
C LEU A 121 2.40 -12.34 11.12
N VAL A 122 2.75 -12.12 9.84
CA VAL A 122 3.23 -13.21 8.97
C VAL A 122 4.57 -13.73 9.50
N LEU A 123 5.54 -12.86 9.77
CA LEU A 123 6.87 -13.27 10.23
C LEU A 123 6.82 -14.05 11.54
N VAL A 124 6.06 -13.57 12.53
CA VAL A 124 5.90 -14.31 13.80
C VAL A 124 5.14 -15.61 13.57
N GLY A 125 4.13 -15.64 12.70
CA GLY A 125 3.41 -16.86 12.35
C GLY A 125 4.24 -17.89 11.56
N LEU A 126 5.38 -17.50 10.98
CA LEU A 126 6.34 -18.42 10.35
C LEU A 126 7.43 -18.90 11.31
N ALA A 127 7.65 -18.19 12.41
CA ALA A 127 8.70 -18.48 13.38
C ALA A 127 8.23 -19.37 14.56
N VAL A 128 6.92 -19.59 14.68
CA VAL A 128 6.26 -20.41 15.73
C VAL A 128 5.51 -21.54 15.06
#